data_AF-A0A356IE23-F1
#
_entry.id   AF-A0A356IE23-F1
#
_cell.length_a   1.000
_cell.length_b   1.000
_cell.length_c   1.000
_cell.angle_alpha   90.00
_cell.angle_beta   90.00
_cell.angle_gamma   90.00
#
_symmetry.space_group_name_H-M   'P 1'
#
loop_
_entity.id
_entity.type
_entity.pdbx_description
1 polymer ?
#
loop_
_entity_poly.entity_id
_entity_poly.type
_entity_poly.pdbx_seq_one_letter_code
_entity_poly.pdbx_strand_id
1 'polypeptide(L)'
;MGPVHWRGRLVGYTACLAHHVDVGGGAPASVGAFREVFQEGIIIPPIKFVTQGELDDDLFRLVLSQIRSKRETAGDFRAQIASNRTGAIRINEIIDKYGLDDFDYYINEIIEYT
;
A
#
# COMPACT_ATOMS: atom_id res chain seq x y z
N MET A 1 1.95 -1.61 0.05
CA MET A 1 2.41 -2.91 0.59
C MET A 1 3.53 -2.66 1.59
N GLY A 2 3.58 -3.41 2.70
CA GLY A 2 4.63 -3.32 3.70
C GLY A 2 5.08 -4.70 4.18
N PRO A 3 6.39 -4.92 4.40
CA PRO A 3 6.89 -6.20 4.90
C PRO A 3 6.51 -6.40 6.37
N VAL A 4 6.15 -7.62 6.75
CA VAL A 4 5.89 -8.02 8.12
C VAL A 4 7.05 -8.84 8.62
N HIS A 5 7.73 -8.33 9.64
CA HIS A 5 8.80 -9.07 10.31
C HIS A 5 8.32 -9.49 11.69
N TRP A 6 8.58 -10.75 12.06
CA TRP A 6 8.42 -11.27 13.42
C TRP A 6 9.80 -11.68 13.92
N ARG A 7 10.27 -11.07 15.03
CA ARG A 7 11.61 -11.29 15.62
C ARG A 7 12.76 -11.24 14.59
N GLY A 8 12.67 -10.31 13.64
CA GLY A 8 13.68 -10.13 12.58
C GLY A 8 13.54 -11.05 11.37
N ARG A 9 12.68 -12.06 11.41
CA ARG A 9 12.35 -12.92 10.26
C ARG A 9 11.21 -12.31 9.46
N LEU A 10 11.36 -12.21 8.14
CA LEU A 10 10.26 -11.86 7.24
C LEU A 10 9.25 -13.02 7.22
N VAL A 11 7.99 -12.73 7.54
CA VAL A 11 6.89 -13.72 7.61
C VAL A 11 5.77 -13.44 6.61
N GLY A 12 5.83 -12.31 5.89
CA GLY A 12 4.87 -11.99 4.84
C GLY A 12 4.79 -10.50 4.54
N TYR A 13 3.71 -10.11 3.87
CA TYR A 13 3.43 -8.72 3.48
C TYR A 13 1.98 -8.35 3.76
N THR A 14 1.76 -7.11 4.15
CA THR A 14 0.43 -6.49 4.16
C THR A 14 0.27 -5.62 2.93
N ALA A 15 -0.91 -5.65 2.32
CA ALA A 15 -1.24 -4.79 1.19
C ALA A 15 -2.59 -4.13 1.42
N CYS A 16 -2.64 -2.84 1.11
CA CYS A 16 -3.85 -2.05 1.07
C CYS A 16 -3.91 -1.42 -0.32
N LEU A 17 -5.05 -1.62 -0.99
CA LEU A 17 -5.37 -1.01 -2.27
C LEU A 17 -6.55 -0.08 -2.05
N ALA A 18 -6.43 1.17 -2.49
CA ALA A 18 -7.50 2.15 -2.42
C ALA A 18 -7.73 2.77 -3.80
N HIS A 19 -8.99 3.07 -4.09
CA HIS A 19 -9.35 3.89 -5.23
C HIS A 19 -9.19 5.36 -4.86
N HIS A 20 -8.41 6.12 -5.63
CA HIS A 20 -8.24 7.56 -5.43
C HIS A 20 -9.17 8.35 -6.34
N VAL A 21 -9.74 9.45 -5.83
CA VAL A 21 -10.74 10.23 -6.56
C VAL A 21 -10.17 10.95 -7.79
N ASP A 22 -8.89 11.34 -7.78
CA ASP A 22 -8.16 11.92 -8.91
C ASP A 22 -6.72 11.38 -8.91
N VAL A 23 -6.19 11.14 -10.10
CA VAL A 23 -4.85 10.56 -10.30
C VAL A 23 -3.95 11.45 -11.18
N GLY A 24 -4.36 12.69 -11.44
CA GLY A 24 -3.60 13.63 -12.28
C GLY A 24 -3.73 13.42 -13.79
N GLY A 25 -4.76 12.70 -14.25
CA GLY A 25 -5.01 12.47 -15.67
C GLY A 25 -5.47 13.71 -16.44
N GLY A 26 -5.65 13.55 -17.75
CA GLY A 26 -6.01 14.61 -18.70
C GLY A 26 -7.40 15.22 -18.50
N ALA A 27 -8.23 14.59 -17.66
CA ALA A 27 -9.52 15.11 -17.20
C ALA A 27 -9.61 15.03 -15.67
N PRO A 28 -10.49 15.81 -15.02
CA PRO A 28 -10.81 15.61 -13.61
C PRO A 28 -11.30 14.18 -13.35
N ALA A 29 -11.08 13.71 -12.13
CA ALA A 29 -11.37 12.36 -11.64
C ALA A 29 -10.31 11.31 -12.04
N SER A 30 -10.60 10.04 -11.74
CA SER A 30 -9.67 8.93 -11.91
C SER A 30 -9.83 8.14 -13.22
N VAL A 31 -10.87 8.43 -14.00
CA VAL A 31 -11.19 7.70 -15.24
C VAL A 31 -11.65 8.70 -16.30
N GLY A 32 -11.24 8.49 -17.55
CA GLY A 32 -11.66 9.30 -18.68
C GLY A 32 -11.47 8.55 -20.00
N ALA A 33 -12.05 9.10 -21.08
CA ALA A 33 -11.86 8.58 -22.42
C ALA A 33 -10.52 9.07 -22.98
N PHE A 34 -9.47 8.26 -22.78
CA PHE A 34 -8.10 8.56 -23.19
C PHE A 34 -7.65 7.66 -24.33
N ARG A 35 -6.69 8.14 -25.13
CA ARG A 35 -6.13 7.40 -26.27
C ARG A 35 -4.73 6.85 -25.98
N GLU A 36 -4.03 7.48 -25.04
CA GLU A 36 -2.68 7.13 -24.64
C GLU A 36 -2.58 7.08 -23.12
N VAL A 37 -1.77 6.16 -22.60
CA VAL A 37 -1.59 5.95 -21.16
C VAL A 37 -1.08 7.20 -20.43
N PHE A 38 -0.35 8.08 -21.12
CA PHE A 38 0.17 9.33 -20.56
C PHE A 38 -0.93 10.33 -20.19
N GLN A 39 -2.15 10.12 -20.67
CA GLN A 39 -3.32 10.92 -20.33
C GLN A 39 -4.08 10.33 -19.13
N GLU A 40 -3.74 9.12 -18.68
CA GLU A 40 -4.47 8.40 -17.63
C GLU A 40 -4.01 8.79 -16.21
N GLY A 41 -2.96 9.61 -16.09
CA GLY A 41 -2.46 10.14 -14.83
C GLY A 41 -1.02 9.72 -14.53
N ILE A 42 -0.62 9.89 -13.28
CA ILE A 42 0.73 9.54 -12.85
C ILE A 42 0.94 8.02 -12.84
N ILE A 43 1.97 7.56 -13.54
CA ILE A 43 2.40 6.16 -13.51
C ILE A 43 3.54 6.03 -12.50
N ILE A 44 3.28 5.32 -11.39
CA ILE A 44 4.25 5.12 -10.33
C ILE A 44 4.80 3.69 -10.43
N PRO A 45 6.09 3.48 -10.78
CA PRO A 45 6.69 2.15 -10.78
C PRO A 45 6.83 1.63 -9.33
N PRO A 46 7.14 0.32 -9.13
CA PRO A 46 7.42 -0.21 -7.80
C PRO A 46 8.63 0.49 -7.17
N ILE A 47 8.36 1.42 -6.25
CA ILE A 47 9.37 2.21 -5.55
C ILE A 47 9.08 2.25 -4.06
N LYS A 48 10.12 2.46 -3.27
CA LYS A 48 9.99 2.52 -1.81
C LYS A 48 9.47 3.90 -1.40
N PHE A 49 8.24 3.92 -0.90
CA PHE A 49 7.57 5.16 -0.48
C PHE A 49 7.79 5.51 1.01
N VAL A 50 8.12 4.50 1.81
CA VAL A 50 8.34 4.62 3.26
C VAL A 50 9.59 3.85 3.64
N THR A 51 10.49 4.46 4.40
CA THR A 51 11.71 3.83 4.93
C THR A 51 11.78 4.03 6.44
N GLN A 52 11.95 2.93 7.20
CA GLN A 52 12.01 2.96 8.66
C GLN A 52 10.78 3.65 9.32
N GLY A 53 9.60 3.54 8.68
CA GLY A 53 8.37 4.17 9.15
C GLY A 53 8.19 5.62 8.72
N GLU A 54 9.21 6.22 8.12
CA GLU A 54 9.19 7.61 7.63
C GLU A 54 8.82 7.67 6.15
N LEU A 55 7.88 8.55 5.82
CA LEU A 55 7.46 8.84 4.45
C LEU A 55 8.57 9.58 3.71
N ASP A 56 8.82 9.21 2.45
CA ASP A 56 9.66 10.02 1.57
C ASP A 56 8.91 11.30 1.15
N ASP A 57 9.21 12.41 1.81
CA ASP A 57 8.53 13.69 1.59
C ASP A 57 8.72 14.24 0.18
N ASP A 58 9.88 14.00 -0.45
CA ASP A 58 10.15 14.51 -1.79
C ASP A 58 9.36 13.73 -2.84
N LEU A 59 9.32 12.41 -2.69
CA LEU A 59 8.47 11.56 -3.52
C LEU A 59 6.98 11.85 -3.29
N PHE A 60 6.57 12.11 -2.04
CA PHE A 60 5.20 12.48 -1.72
C PHE A 60 4.81 13.82 -2.37
N ARG A 61 5.67 14.83 -2.29
CA ARG A 61 5.46 16.12 -2.97
C ARG A 61 5.43 15.96 -4.49
N LEU A 62 6.32 15.14 -5.06
CA LEU A 62 6.34 14.87 -6.49
C LEU A 62 4.99 14.31 -6.95
N VAL A 63 4.49 13.27 -6.29
CA VAL A 63 3.19 12.66 -6.62
C VAL A 63 2.05 13.67 -6.47
N LEU A 64 1.96 14.34 -5.33
CA LEU A 64 0.85 15.28 -5.06
C LEU A 64 0.88 16.51 -5.98
N SER A 65 2.03 16.89 -6.53
CA SER A 65 2.13 18.02 -7.46
C SER A 65 1.34 17.81 -8.75
N GLN A 66 1.09 16.55 -9.12
CA GLN A 66 0.38 16.17 -10.35
C GLN A 66 -1.14 15.97 -10.13
N ILE A 67 -1.62 16.07 -8.89
CA ILE A 67 -2.97 15.66 -8.50
C ILE A 67 -3.81 16.88 -8.10
N ARG A 68 -5.09 16.89 -8.50
CA ARG A 68 -6.01 18.00 -8.19
C ARG A 68 -6.53 17.92 -6.75
N SER A 69 -6.97 16.73 -6.32
CA SER A 69 -7.51 16.46 -4.97
C SER A 69 -6.43 16.18 -3.93
N LYS A 70 -5.48 17.12 -3.76
CA LYS A 70 -4.27 16.89 -2.95
C LYS A 70 -4.58 16.48 -1.51
N ARG A 71 -5.60 17.07 -0.89
CA ARG A 71 -5.93 16.80 0.51
C ARG A 71 -6.43 15.37 0.69
N GLU A 72 -7.36 14.96 -0.16
CA GLU A 72 -7.98 13.64 -0.16
C GLU A 72 -6.93 12.58 -0.46
N THR A 73 -6.19 12.74 -1.56
CA THR A 73 -5.14 11.79 -1.95
C THR A 73 -4.04 11.68 -0.90
N ALA A 74 -3.65 12.80 -0.27
CA ALA A 74 -2.68 12.77 0.82
C ALA A 74 -3.21 12.08 2.09
N GLY A 75 -4.52 12.14 2.33
CA GLY A 75 -5.19 11.37 3.37
C GLY A 75 -5.19 9.89 3.06
N ASP A 76 -5.56 9.51 1.83
CA ASP A 76 -5.61 8.12 1.37
C ASP A 76 -4.25 7.42 1.47
N PHE A 77 -3.16 8.09 1.05
CA PHE A 77 -1.81 7.51 1.17
C PHE A 77 -1.45 7.24 2.64
N ARG A 78 -1.74 8.19 3.53
CA ARG A 78 -1.49 8.01 4.97
C ARG A 78 -2.36 6.90 5.56
N ALA A 79 -3.62 6.80 5.14
CA ALA A 79 -4.51 5.72 5.55
C ALA A 79 -4.01 4.35 5.07
N GLN A 80 -3.53 4.24 3.83
CA GLN A 80 -2.94 3.00 3.30
C GLN A 80 -1.67 2.59 4.06
N ILE A 81 -0.79 3.54 4.41
CA ILE A 81 0.39 3.29 5.24
C ILE A 81 -0.02 2.81 6.63
N ALA A 82 -0.97 3.49 7.27
CA ALA A 82 -1.47 3.13 8.60
C ALA A 82 -2.17 1.76 8.61
N SER A 83 -2.90 1.43 7.54
CA SER A 83 -3.54 0.12 7.34
C SER A 83 -2.50 -0.99 7.26
N ASN A 84 -1.46 -0.83 6.43
CA ASN A 84 -0.37 -1.81 6.32
C ASN A 84 0.37 -1.99 7.65
N ARG A 85 0.62 -0.90 8.39
CA ARG A 85 1.26 -0.93 9.72
C ARG A 85 0.39 -1.68 10.73
N THR A 86 -0.90 -1.39 10.77
CA THR A 86 -1.86 -2.07 11.65
C THR A 86 -1.91 -3.57 11.32
N GLY A 87 -1.99 -3.94 10.05
CA GLY A 87 -1.95 -5.33 9.61
C GLY A 87 -0.69 -6.05 10.09
N ALA A 88 0.48 -5.41 10.02
CA ALA A 88 1.74 -6.00 10.48
C ALA A 88 1.74 -6.27 11.99
N ILE A 89 1.18 -5.34 12.78
CA ILE A 89 1.00 -5.52 14.23
C ILE A 89 0.09 -6.71 14.51
N ARG A 90 -1.07 -6.78 13.84
CA ARG A 90 -2.04 -7.87 14.05
C ARG A 90 -1.49 -9.24 13.65
N ILE A 91 -0.69 -9.32 12.59
CA ILE A 91 -0.03 -10.58 12.22
C ILE A 91 0.99 -10.98 13.30
N ASN A 92 1.78 -10.05 13.82
CA ASN A 92 2.69 -10.34 14.94
C ASN A 92 1.92 -10.86 16.17
N GLU A 93 0.79 -10.24 16.53
CA GLU A 93 -0.07 -10.70 17.64
C GLU A 93 -0.61 -12.12 17.43
N ILE A 94 -0.97 -12.48 16.19
CA ILE A 94 -1.43 -13.84 15.84
C ILE A 94 -0.28 -14.84 16.02
N ILE A 95 0.89 -14.54 15.48
CA ILE A 95 2.08 -15.41 15.58
C ILE A 95 2.53 -15.54 17.05
N ASP A 96 2.50 -14.47 17.84
CA ASP A 96 2.85 -14.52 19.26
C ASP A 96 1.86 -15.38 20.07
N LYS A 97 0.59 -15.44 19.66
CA LYS A 97 -0.44 -16.21 20.34
C LYS A 97 -0.45 -17.70 19.96
N TYR A 98 -0.28 -18.01 18.68
CA TYR A 98 -0.46 -19.37 18.15
C TYR A 98 0.85 -20.05 17.74
N GLY A 99 1.94 -19.30 17.61
CA GLY A 99 3.21 -19.79 17.11
C GLY A 99 3.35 -19.66 15.60
N LEU A 100 4.60 -19.66 15.14
CA LEU A 100 4.93 -19.47 13.73
C LEU A 100 4.56 -20.69 12.88
N ASP A 101 4.72 -21.90 13.41
CA ASP A 101 4.46 -23.14 12.65
C ASP A 101 2.97 -23.27 12.31
N ASP A 102 2.08 -23.00 13.28
CA ASP A 102 0.64 -23.00 13.05
C ASP A 102 0.23 -21.88 12.08
N PHE A 103 0.82 -20.68 12.20
CA PHE A 103 0.58 -19.58 11.26
C PHE A 103 0.95 -19.97 9.82
N ASP A 104 2.17 -20.49 9.61
CA ASP A 104 2.65 -20.90 8.29
C ASP A 104 1.78 -22.02 7.72
N TYR A 105 1.38 -23.00 8.54
CA TYR A 105 0.46 -24.07 8.15
C TYR A 105 -0.88 -23.52 7.62
N TYR A 106 -1.57 -22.69 8.41
CA TYR A 106 -2.89 -22.19 8.01
C TYR A 106 -2.84 -21.20 6.85
N ILE A 107 -1.75 -20.43 6.68
CA ILE A 107 -1.57 -19.59 5.50
C ILE A 107 -1.48 -20.44 4.23
N ASN A 108 -0.72 -21.54 4.26
CA ASN A 108 -0.63 -22.45 3.11
C ASN A 108 -1.98 -23.10 2.79
N GLU A 109 -2.72 -23.55 3.81
CA GLU A 109 -4.07 -24.12 3.60
C GLU A 109 -5.03 -23.11 2.93
N ILE A 110 -4.99 -21.83 3.30
CA ILE A 110 -5.82 -20.79 2.67
C ILE A 110 -5.43 -20.59 1.20
N ILE A 111 -4.13 -20.61 0.89
CA ILE A 111 -3.63 -20.43 -0.48
C ILE A 111 -4.02 -21.63 -1.35
N GLU A 112 -3.88 -22.86 -0.83
CA GLU A 112 -4.22 -24.09 -1.56
C GLU A 112 -5.73 -24.30 -1.73
N TYR A 113 -6.55 -23.71 -0.87
CA TYR A 113 -8.00 -23.77 -0.97
C TYR A 113 -8.59 -22.94 -2.14
N THR A 114 -7.80 -22.07 -2.76
CA THR A 114 -8.22 -21.17 -3.86
C THR A 114 -7.77 -21.68 -5.22
#